data_AF-A0A1Y6BM48-F1
#
_entry.id   AF-A0A1Y6BM48-F1
#
_cell.length_a   1.000
_cell.length_b   1.000
_cell.length_c   1.000
_cell.angle_alpha   90.00
_cell.angle_beta   90.00
_cell.angle_gamma   90.00
#
_symmetry.space_group_name_H-M   'P 1'
#
loop_
_entity.id
_entity.type
_entity.pdbx_description
1 polymer ?
#
loop_
_entity_poly.entity_id
_entity_poly.type
_entity_poly.pdbx_seq_one_letter_code
_entity_poly.pdbx_strand_id
1 'polypeptide(L)'
;MLKHLQVARYHRRIPVSLVRIFENVYDWEHLPHLHSSTFAELRLIEVGRQYFKAQSVIEPKILGLSQKFSLYGSRKRRLWQVKILDGIQKGMIVHTKVKPLQERLIEVDVQFFVPLRKLHLIPLAWLTKITYKRLYEEDAAMMVERQEQLDRLKRSQECDLASPLDLGDESVIRQNQPFKFSRGKFSFWLLQHQGVWRAFSSTCPHMLAELDTSHINGDHVECPWHGYRFRIDDGTCQNDRWRLACPRIEESGGRLFACFQ
;
A
#
# COMPACT_ATOMS: atom_id res chain seq x y z
N MET A 1 2.67 -10.44 -36.20
CA MET A 1 2.08 -9.63 -35.11
C MET A 1 0.64 -10.07 -34.87
N LEU A 2 0.28 -10.53 -33.66
CA LEU A 2 -1.13 -10.77 -33.31
C LEU A 2 -1.85 -9.41 -33.28
N LYS A 3 -2.78 -9.20 -34.22
CA LYS A 3 -3.62 -7.98 -34.26
C LYS A 3 -4.58 -7.99 -33.07
N HIS A 4 -4.71 -6.85 -32.40
CA HIS A 4 -5.65 -6.65 -31.28
C HIS A 4 -6.65 -5.55 -31.64
N LEU A 5 -7.86 -5.64 -31.10
CA LEU A 5 -8.90 -4.62 -31.17
C LEU A 5 -8.97 -3.89 -29.82
N GLN A 6 -9.03 -2.55 -29.86
CA GLN A 6 -9.36 -1.77 -28.66
C GLN A 6 -10.86 -1.87 -28.40
N VAL A 7 -11.25 -2.30 -27.21
CA VAL A 7 -12.65 -2.62 -26.87
C VAL A 7 -13.20 -1.80 -25.70
N ALA A 8 -12.31 -1.16 -24.95
CA ALA A 8 -12.66 -0.26 -23.85
C ALA A 8 -11.57 0.79 -23.62
N ARG A 9 -11.97 1.89 -23.01
CA ARG A 9 -11.10 2.96 -22.52
C ARG A 9 -11.60 3.44 -21.15
N TYR A 10 -10.67 3.77 -20.28
CA TYR A 10 -10.89 4.41 -18.98
C TYR A 10 -9.95 5.60 -18.87
N HIS A 11 -10.45 6.70 -18.33
CA HIS A 11 -9.72 7.95 -18.21
C HIS A 11 -10.03 8.57 -16.86
N ARG A 12 -9.01 9.11 -16.19
CA ARG A 12 -9.16 9.74 -14.88
C ARG A 12 -8.03 10.73 -14.60
N ARG A 13 -8.35 11.78 -13.84
CA ARG A 13 -7.36 12.63 -13.16
C ARG A 13 -7.11 12.13 -11.74
N ILE A 14 -5.85 12.10 -11.35
CA ILE A 14 -5.42 11.60 -10.04
C ILE A 14 -4.53 12.67 -9.39
N PRO A 15 -4.82 13.11 -8.14
CA PRO A 15 -4.09 14.17 -7.45
C PRO A 15 -2.75 13.68 -6.90
N VAL A 16 -1.91 13.12 -7.76
CA VAL A 16 -0.59 12.57 -7.41
C VAL A 16 0.47 13.07 -8.39
N SER A 17 1.73 13.01 -8.00
CA SER A 17 2.84 13.37 -8.89
C SER A 17 3.21 12.22 -9.84
N LEU A 18 3.97 12.54 -10.90
CA LEU A 18 4.53 11.53 -11.80
C LEU A 18 5.44 10.54 -11.07
N VAL A 19 6.09 10.99 -9.99
CA VAL A 19 6.96 10.12 -9.17
C VAL A 19 6.13 9.11 -8.39
N ARG A 20 4.98 9.50 -7.82
CA ARG A 20 4.13 8.60 -7.03
C ARG A 20 3.48 7.52 -7.88
N ILE A 21 2.93 7.87 -9.05
CA ILE A 21 2.33 6.85 -9.94
C ILE A 21 3.34 5.80 -10.42
N PHE A 22 4.60 6.20 -10.67
CA PHE A 22 5.65 5.24 -11.04
C PHE A 22 6.32 4.54 -9.86
N GLU A 23 6.05 4.95 -8.62
CA GLU A 23 6.38 4.15 -7.44
C GLU A 23 5.33 3.04 -7.31
N ASN A 24 4.05 3.40 -7.31
CA ASN A 24 2.93 2.46 -7.21
C ASN A 24 2.90 1.43 -8.37
N VAL A 25 3.09 1.84 -9.62
CA VAL A 25 3.05 0.92 -10.78
C VAL A 25 4.10 -0.21 -10.73
N TYR A 26 5.24 0.01 -10.09
CA TYR A 26 6.29 -1.02 -9.97
C TYR A 26 6.28 -1.74 -8.62
N ASP A 27 5.48 -1.25 -7.68
CA ASP A 27 5.22 -1.91 -6.41
C ASP A 27 4.18 -3.00 -6.64
N TRP A 28 4.63 -4.22 -6.94
CA TRP A 28 3.73 -5.36 -7.11
C TRP A 28 3.21 -5.88 -5.77
N GLU A 29 3.88 -5.57 -4.66
CA GLU A 29 3.67 -6.19 -3.35
C GLU A 29 2.36 -5.73 -2.71
N HIS A 30 1.87 -4.52 -3.03
CA HIS A 30 0.58 -4.07 -2.49
C HIS A 30 -0.63 -4.80 -3.07
N LEU A 31 -0.51 -5.41 -4.25
CA LEU A 31 -1.66 -5.94 -5.00
C LEU A 31 -2.57 -6.87 -4.18
N PRO A 32 -2.07 -7.93 -3.51
CA PRO A 32 -2.91 -8.83 -2.71
C PRO A 32 -3.42 -8.23 -1.40
N HIS A 33 -2.86 -7.10 -0.95
CA HIS A 33 -3.19 -6.52 0.36
C HIS A 33 -4.13 -5.32 0.20
N LEU A 34 -3.68 -4.28 -0.52
CA LEU A 34 -4.49 -3.09 -0.80
C LEU A 34 -5.75 -3.44 -1.60
N HIS A 35 -5.64 -4.39 -2.53
CA HIS A 35 -6.76 -4.84 -3.37
C HIS A 35 -7.19 -6.27 -3.02
N SER A 36 -7.21 -6.60 -1.73
CA SER A 36 -7.57 -7.94 -1.20
C SER A 36 -8.93 -8.45 -1.67
N SER A 37 -9.87 -7.56 -2.03
CA SER A 37 -11.15 -7.95 -2.63
C SER A 37 -11.05 -8.43 -4.10
N THR A 38 -9.91 -8.21 -4.74
CA THR A 38 -9.65 -8.53 -6.15
C THR A 38 -8.63 -9.66 -6.26
N PHE A 39 -7.53 -9.58 -5.52
CA PHE A 39 -6.46 -10.55 -5.54
C PHE A 39 -6.40 -11.30 -4.21
N ALA A 40 -6.73 -12.59 -4.26
CA ALA A 40 -6.64 -13.47 -3.10
C ALA A 40 -5.18 -13.80 -2.74
N GLU A 41 -4.34 -13.94 -3.77
CA GLU A 41 -2.92 -14.26 -3.63
C GLU A 41 -2.14 -13.70 -4.81
N LEU A 42 -0.85 -13.43 -4.59
CA LEU A 42 0.08 -13.06 -5.63
C LEU A 42 1.43 -13.73 -5.41
N ARG A 43 1.95 -14.37 -6.46
CA ARG A 43 3.30 -14.93 -6.52
C ARG A 43 4.12 -14.20 -7.57
N LEU A 44 5.17 -13.51 -7.14
CA LEU A 44 6.16 -12.93 -8.04
C LEU A 44 6.94 -14.03 -8.76
N ILE A 45 7.16 -13.86 -10.06
CA ILE A 45 7.92 -14.79 -10.91
C ILE A 45 9.25 -14.16 -11.31
N GLU A 46 9.22 -12.90 -11.71
CA GLU A 46 10.38 -12.17 -12.22
C GLU A 46 10.18 -10.69 -11.94
N VAL A 47 11.23 -9.98 -11.53
CA VAL A 47 11.18 -8.54 -11.30
C VAL A 47 12.43 -7.88 -11.86
N GLY A 48 12.25 -6.70 -12.45
CA GLY A 48 13.33 -5.81 -12.81
C GLY A 48 12.92 -4.37 -12.62
N ARG A 49 13.82 -3.46 -12.98
CA ARG A 49 13.66 -2.03 -12.68
C ARG A 49 12.40 -1.36 -13.26
N GLN A 50 11.88 -1.88 -14.37
CA GLN A 50 10.72 -1.32 -15.07
C GLN A 50 9.75 -2.41 -15.53
N TYR A 51 9.81 -3.59 -14.93
CA TYR A 51 8.93 -4.68 -15.29
C TYR A 51 8.80 -5.68 -14.14
N PHE A 52 7.70 -6.42 -14.13
CA PHE A 52 7.59 -7.63 -13.33
C PHE A 52 6.64 -8.62 -14.00
N LYS A 53 6.78 -9.89 -13.63
CA LYS A 53 5.86 -10.97 -13.97
C LYS A 53 5.37 -11.59 -12.68
N ALA A 54 4.07 -11.82 -12.60
CA ALA A 54 3.45 -12.43 -11.44
C ALA A 54 2.34 -13.38 -11.86
N GLN A 55 1.99 -14.27 -10.94
CA GLN A 55 0.77 -15.06 -11.00
C GLN A 55 -0.14 -14.63 -9.86
N SER A 56 -1.38 -14.28 -10.17
CA SER A 56 -2.38 -13.93 -9.16
C SER A 56 -3.49 -14.97 -9.12
N VAL A 57 -4.03 -15.20 -7.93
CA VAL A 57 -5.34 -15.83 -7.74
C VAL A 57 -6.35 -14.70 -7.56
N ILE A 58 -7.45 -14.75 -8.30
CA ILE A 58 -8.51 -13.73 -8.29
C ILE A 58 -9.63 -14.17 -7.35
N GLU A 59 -10.17 -13.24 -6.59
CA GLU A 59 -11.32 -13.50 -5.71
C GLU A 59 -12.60 -13.84 -6.52
N PRO A 60 -13.51 -14.69 -5.99
CA PRO A 60 -13.39 -15.41 -4.72
C PRO A 60 -12.43 -16.61 -4.82
N LYS A 61 -11.52 -16.77 -3.84
CA LYS A 61 -10.46 -17.80 -3.81
C LYS A 61 -10.95 -19.22 -4.06
N ILE A 62 -12.18 -19.55 -3.63
CA ILE A 62 -12.82 -20.86 -3.80
C ILE A 62 -12.95 -21.30 -5.27
N LEU A 63 -13.01 -20.36 -6.21
CA LEU A 63 -13.10 -20.69 -7.64
C LEU A 63 -11.74 -21.06 -8.25
N GLY A 64 -10.63 -20.86 -7.53
CA GLY A 64 -9.28 -21.23 -8.00
C GLY A 64 -8.85 -20.51 -9.29
N LEU A 65 -9.49 -19.39 -9.63
CA LEU A 65 -9.22 -18.66 -10.87
C LEU A 65 -7.87 -17.97 -10.76
N SER A 66 -6.88 -18.50 -11.49
CA SER A 66 -5.55 -17.89 -11.56
C SER A 66 -5.24 -17.31 -12.92
N GLN A 67 -4.41 -16.27 -12.93
CA GLN A 67 -3.89 -15.67 -14.15
C GLN A 67 -2.40 -15.35 -13.99
N LYS A 68 -1.63 -15.54 -15.06
CA LYS A 68 -0.24 -15.09 -15.13
C LYS A 68 -0.19 -13.84 -15.98
N PHE A 69 0.44 -12.79 -15.49
CA PHE A 69 0.57 -11.52 -16.22
C PHE A 69 1.97 -10.94 -16.12
N SER A 70 2.25 -10.01 -17.03
CA SER A 70 3.48 -9.21 -17.01
C SER A 70 3.14 -7.74 -17.10
N LEU A 71 3.82 -6.92 -16.33
CA LEU A 71 3.84 -5.47 -16.47
C LEU A 71 5.19 -5.03 -17.04
N TYR A 72 5.18 -4.18 -18.06
CA TYR A 72 6.36 -3.53 -18.62
C TYR A 72 6.11 -2.03 -18.75
N GLY A 73 6.96 -1.22 -18.12
CA GLY A 73 6.82 0.23 -18.06
C GLY A 73 8.00 1.00 -18.64
N SER A 74 7.78 2.29 -18.87
CA SER A 74 8.81 3.24 -19.26
C SER A 74 8.53 4.60 -18.63
N ARG A 75 9.37 5.00 -17.66
CA ARG A 75 9.29 6.34 -17.05
C ARG A 75 9.52 7.45 -18.10
N LYS A 76 10.46 7.24 -19.02
CA LYS A 76 10.78 8.19 -20.11
C LYS A 76 9.59 8.40 -21.04
N ARG A 77 8.91 7.32 -21.43
CA ARG A 77 7.74 7.37 -22.32
C ARG A 77 6.41 7.58 -21.60
N ARG A 78 6.43 7.60 -20.26
CA ARG A 78 5.27 7.79 -19.37
C ARG A 78 4.13 6.81 -19.68
N LEU A 79 4.48 5.55 -19.87
CA LEU A 79 3.53 4.49 -20.20
C LEU A 79 3.91 3.17 -19.58
N TRP A 80 2.94 2.26 -19.47
CA TRP A 80 3.17 0.85 -19.21
C TRP A 80 2.13 -0.02 -19.91
N GLN A 81 2.45 -1.30 -20.01
CA GLN A 81 1.60 -2.33 -20.58
C GLN A 81 1.50 -3.48 -19.59
N VAL A 82 0.27 -3.90 -19.31
CA VAL A 82 -0.01 -5.19 -18.68
C VAL A 82 -0.44 -6.17 -19.78
N LYS A 83 0.11 -7.38 -19.77
CA LYS A 83 -0.26 -8.44 -20.70
C LYS A 83 -0.60 -9.70 -19.92
N ILE A 84 -1.75 -10.30 -20.21
CA ILE A 84 -2.14 -11.57 -19.64
C ILE A 84 -1.48 -12.69 -20.44
N LEU A 85 -0.55 -13.38 -19.80
CA LEU A 85 0.27 -14.45 -20.38
C LEU A 85 -0.44 -15.80 -20.30
N ASP A 86 -1.25 -16.01 -19.27
CA ASP A 86 -2.01 -17.25 -19.06
C ASP A 86 -3.26 -17.02 -18.21
N GLY A 87 -4.23 -17.95 -18.28
CA GLY A 87 -5.54 -17.86 -17.60
C GLY A 87 -6.68 -17.46 -18.54
N ILE A 88 -7.88 -17.23 -17.98
CA ILE A 88 -9.11 -16.97 -18.75
C ILE A 88 -9.02 -15.74 -19.66
N GLN A 89 -8.24 -14.73 -19.28
CA GLN A 89 -7.99 -13.51 -20.05
C GLN A 89 -6.76 -13.60 -21.00
N LYS A 90 -6.18 -14.79 -21.21
CA LYS A 90 -4.93 -14.98 -21.95
C LYS A 90 -4.93 -14.28 -23.31
N GLY A 91 -3.95 -13.40 -23.50
CA GLY A 91 -3.76 -12.59 -24.69
C GLY A 91 -4.35 -11.19 -24.61
N MET A 92 -5.16 -10.88 -23.59
CA MET A 92 -5.59 -9.50 -23.34
C MET A 92 -4.40 -8.62 -22.97
N ILE A 93 -4.50 -7.36 -23.36
CA ILE A 93 -3.49 -6.34 -23.15
C ILE A 93 -4.18 -5.10 -22.59
N VAL A 94 -3.57 -4.49 -21.57
CA VAL A 94 -3.96 -3.18 -21.07
C VAL A 94 -2.79 -2.23 -21.29
N HIS A 95 -3.01 -1.12 -22.00
CA HIS A 95 -2.03 -0.04 -22.17
C HIS A 95 -2.44 1.13 -21.31
N THR A 96 -1.50 1.65 -20.54
CA THR A 96 -1.71 2.89 -19.79
C THR A 96 -0.70 3.94 -20.21
N LYS A 97 -1.17 5.16 -20.45
CA LYS A 97 -0.35 6.36 -20.65
C LYS A 97 -0.66 7.38 -19.57
N VAL A 98 0.35 8.16 -19.19
CA VAL A 98 0.22 9.19 -18.16
C VAL A 98 0.68 10.55 -18.69
N LYS A 99 -0.13 11.56 -18.44
CA LYS A 99 0.17 12.95 -18.75
C LYS A 99 0.22 13.77 -17.44
N PRO A 100 1.36 14.38 -17.08
CA PRO A 100 1.38 15.34 -15.98
C PRO A 100 0.62 16.60 -16.39
N LEU A 101 -0.25 17.08 -15.50
CA LEU A 101 -0.99 18.32 -15.66
C LEU A 101 -0.42 19.41 -14.75
N GLN A 102 -0.05 19.05 -13.53
CA GLN A 102 0.64 19.90 -12.53
C GLN A 102 1.63 19.04 -11.73
N GLU A 103 2.34 19.63 -10.77
CA GLU A 103 3.32 18.92 -9.93
C GLU A 103 2.72 17.68 -9.23
N ARG A 104 1.48 17.80 -8.73
CA ARG A 104 0.73 16.75 -8.01
C ARG A 104 -0.62 16.45 -8.64
N LEU A 105 -0.70 16.57 -9.97
CA LEU A 105 -1.89 16.21 -10.70
C LEU A 105 -1.49 15.56 -12.03
N ILE A 106 -1.93 14.32 -12.22
CA ILE A 106 -1.75 13.58 -13.46
C ILE A 106 -3.10 13.21 -14.07
N GLU A 107 -3.04 12.88 -15.34
CA GLU A 107 -4.11 12.25 -16.09
C GLU A 107 -3.65 10.87 -16.57
N VAL A 108 -4.46 9.84 -16.32
CA VAL A 108 -4.21 8.47 -16.78
C VAL A 108 -5.18 8.11 -17.88
N ASP A 109 -4.65 7.51 -18.94
CA ASP A 109 -5.41 6.98 -20.07
C ASP A 109 -5.15 5.48 -20.19
N VAL A 110 -6.19 4.67 -19.95
CA VAL A 110 -6.11 3.21 -19.90
C VAL A 110 -6.94 2.61 -21.02
N GLN A 111 -6.32 1.77 -21.83
CA GLN A 111 -6.88 1.21 -23.06
C GLN A 111 -6.83 -0.31 -22.99
N PHE A 112 -7.97 -0.95 -23.25
CA PHE A 112 -8.12 -2.40 -23.14
C PHE A 112 -8.21 -3.02 -24.52
N PHE A 113 -7.37 -4.03 -24.76
CA PHE A 113 -7.19 -4.67 -26.05
C PHE A 113 -7.43 -6.17 -25.96
N VAL A 114 -8.20 -6.69 -26.92
CA VAL A 114 -8.51 -8.12 -27.06
C VAL A 114 -7.92 -8.62 -28.38
N PRO A 115 -7.32 -9.84 -28.43
CA PRO A 115 -6.86 -10.42 -29.70
C PRO A 115 -8.02 -10.57 -30.69
N LEU A 116 -7.81 -10.25 -31.98
CA LEU A 116 -8.88 -10.39 -33.00
C LEU A 116 -9.42 -11.82 -33.13
N ARG A 117 -8.65 -12.84 -32.74
CA ARG A 117 -9.08 -14.25 -32.72
C ARG A 117 -9.89 -14.64 -31.47
N LYS A 118 -10.06 -13.73 -30.51
CA LYS A 118 -10.71 -13.97 -29.21
C LYS A 118 -11.74 -12.89 -28.86
N LEU A 119 -12.53 -12.44 -29.84
CA LEU A 119 -13.54 -11.40 -29.61
C LEU A 119 -14.60 -11.78 -28.55
N HIS A 120 -14.80 -13.06 -28.27
CA HIS A 120 -15.63 -13.52 -27.15
C HIS A 120 -15.15 -13.02 -25.77
N LEU A 121 -13.91 -12.52 -25.64
CA LEU A 121 -13.38 -11.93 -24.41
C LEU A 121 -13.79 -10.45 -24.21
N ILE A 122 -14.50 -9.83 -25.15
CA ILE A 122 -14.94 -8.42 -25.04
C ILE A 122 -15.70 -8.15 -23.73
N PRO A 123 -16.70 -8.95 -23.32
CA PRO A 123 -17.39 -8.72 -22.06
C PRO A 123 -16.45 -8.76 -20.85
N LEU A 124 -15.47 -9.66 -20.86
CA LEU A 124 -14.49 -9.77 -19.79
C LEU A 124 -13.56 -8.55 -19.75
N ALA A 125 -13.21 -7.96 -20.91
CA ALA A 125 -12.47 -6.70 -20.95
C ALA A 125 -13.26 -5.52 -20.35
N TRP A 126 -14.59 -5.51 -20.49
CA TRP A 126 -15.44 -4.51 -19.83
C TRP A 126 -15.48 -4.71 -18.32
N LEU A 127 -15.55 -5.95 -17.84
CA LEU A 127 -15.43 -6.26 -16.41
C LEU A 127 -14.06 -5.83 -15.87
N THR A 128 -12.98 -6.15 -16.58
CA THR A 128 -11.61 -5.71 -16.21
C THR A 128 -11.52 -4.19 -16.14
N LYS A 129 -12.22 -3.43 -16.99
CA LYS A 129 -12.29 -1.96 -16.86
C LYS A 129 -12.93 -1.51 -15.54
N ILE A 130 -13.98 -2.19 -15.08
CA ILE A 130 -14.63 -1.90 -13.79
C ILE A 130 -13.66 -2.19 -12.65
N THR A 131 -12.98 -3.34 -12.69
CA THR A 131 -11.92 -3.68 -11.73
C THR A 131 -10.85 -2.58 -11.69
N TYR A 132 -10.31 -2.17 -12.84
CA TYR A 132 -9.29 -1.11 -12.93
C TYR A 132 -9.76 0.21 -12.32
N LYS A 133 -11.04 0.59 -12.48
CA LYS A 133 -11.56 1.81 -11.84
C LYS A 133 -11.39 1.74 -10.32
N ARG A 134 -11.77 0.62 -9.71
CA ARG A 134 -11.62 0.38 -8.28
C ARG A 134 -10.15 0.38 -7.85
N LEU A 135 -9.30 -0.36 -8.55
CA LEU A 135 -7.86 -0.39 -8.26
C LEU A 135 -7.28 1.03 -8.21
N TYR A 136 -7.59 1.87 -9.20
CA TYR A 136 -7.16 3.27 -9.21
C TYR A 136 -7.74 4.14 -8.08
N GLU A 137 -8.91 3.82 -7.53
CA GLU A 137 -9.45 4.51 -6.35
C GLU A 137 -8.63 4.18 -5.11
N GLU A 138 -8.36 2.91 -4.88
CA GLU A 138 -7.55 2.41 -3.76
C GLU A 138 -6.08 2.88 -3.88
N ASP A 139 -5.47 2.76 -5.07
CA ASP A 139 -4.12 3.24 -5.37
C ASP A 139 -3.97 4.76 -5.18
N ALA A 140 -5.00 5.53 -5.56
CA ALA A 140 -4.96 6.98 -5.40
C ALA A 140 -4.89 7.37 -3.92
N ALA A 141 -5.67 6.71 -3.06
CA ALA A 141 -5.63 6.94 -1.62
C ALA A 141 -4.23 6.64 -1.05
N MET A 142 -3.68 5.46 -1.35
CA MET A 142 -2.33 5.06 -0.95
C MET A 142 -1.27 6.08 -1.40
N MET A 143 -1.29 6.50 -2.67
CA MET A 143 -0.29 7.43 -3.22
C MET A 143 -0.38 8.85 -2.64
N VAL A 144 -1.59 9.33 -2.35
CA VAL A 144 -1.81 10.64 -1.71
C VAL A 144 -1.27 10.60 -0.28
N GLU A 145 -1.68 9.62 0.52
CA GLU A 145 -1.21 9.45 1.89
C GLU A 145 0.32 9.30 1.93
N ARG A 146 0.89 8.49 1.03
CA ARG A 146 2.35 8.36 0.86
C ARG A 146 3.03 9.72 0.68
N GLN A 147 2.45 10.60 -0.13
CA GLN A 147 3.01 11.94 -0.38
C GLN A 147 2.86 12.85 0.83
N GLU A 148 1.73 12.79 1.54
CA GLU A 148 1.47 13.57 2.75
C GLU A 148 2.44 13.23 3.88
N GLN A 149 2.71 11.94 4.08
CA GLN A 149 3.69 11.48 5.08
C GLN A 149 5.11 11.93 4.71
N LEU A 150 5.49 11.85 3.44
CA LEU A 150 6.78 12.38 2.98
C LEU A 150 6.91 13.90 3.22
N ASP A 151 5.83 14.65 3.00
CA ASP A 151 5.83 16.09 3.26
C ASP A 151 5.93 16.40 4.75
N ARG A 152 5.26 15.62 5.61
CA ARG A 152 5.38 15.73 7.07
C ARG A 152 6.82 15.51 7.51
N LEU A 153 7.47 14.46 7.00
CA LEU A 153 8.88 14.16 7.30
C LEU A 153 9.85 15.25 6.81
N LYS A 154 9.52 15.97 5.74
CA LYS A 154 10.34 17.08 5.23
C LYS A 154 10.17 18.38 6.03
N ARG A 155 8.95 18.65 6.53
CA ARG A 155 8.64 19.87 7.29
C ARG A 155 9.03 19.80 8.76
N SER A 156 9.24 18.60 9.29
CA SER A 156 9.48 18.41 10.71
C SER A 156 10.84 18.93 11.17
N GLN A 157 10.86 19.52 12.36
CA GLN A 157 12.08 19.92 13.06
C GLN A 157 12.77 18.73 13.74
N GLU A 158 14.05 18.91 14.06
CA GLU A 158 14.79 18.01 14.93
C GLU A 158 14.13 17.97 16.33
N CYS A 159 14.13 16.80 16.95
CA CYS A 159 13.68 16.64 18.33
C CYS A 159 14.75 15.92 19.13
N ASP A 160 14.91 16.31 20.39
CA ASP A 160 15.70 15.52 21.34
C ASP A 160 15.03 14.13 21.48
N LEU A 161 15.80 13.05 21.33
CA LEU A 161 15.32 11.70 21.59
C LEU A 161 15.85 11.13 22.92
N ALA A 162 16.84 11.80 23.54
CA ALA A 162 17.51 11.32 24.74
C ALA A 162 16.63 11.47 26.00
N SER A 163 15.83 12.54 26.08
CA SER A 163 14.98 12.78 27.25
C SER A 163 13.63 12.05 27.14
N PRO A 164 13.17 11.34 28.18
CA PRO A 164 11.82 10.78 28.23
C PRO A 164 10.73 11.85 27.95
N LEU A 165 9.68 11.48 27.23
CA LEU A 165 8.53 12.33 26.98
C LEU A 165 7.44 12.03 28.02
N ASP A 166 7.09 13.00 28.87
CA ASP A 166 5.91 12.91 29.74
C ASP A 166 4.64 12.90 28.88
N LEU A 167 3.86 11.84 28.98
CA LEU A 167 2.61 11.63 28.25
C LEU A 167 1.38 12.13 29.05
N GLY A 168 1.54 12.36 30.35
CA GLY A 168 0.46 12.77 31.26
C GLY A 168 0.03 11.69 32.24
N ASP A 169 -1.11 11.94 32.89
CA ASP A 169 -1.64 11.09 33.96
C ASP A 169 -2.11 9.74 33.43
N GLU A 170 -1.66 8.68 34.09
CA GLU A 170 -1.89 7.29 33.71
C GLU A 170 -3.37 6.94 33.63
N SER A 171 -4.16 7.39 34.61
CA SER A 171 -5.59 7.12 34.70
C SER A 171 -6.38 7.77 33.55
N VAL A 172 -5.97 8.95 33.12
CA VAL A 172 -6.57 9.67 31.98
C VAL A 172 -6.24 8.95 30.68
N ILE A 173 -4.98 8.56 30.48
CA ILE A 173 -4.55 7.81 29.30
C ILE A 173 -5.29 6.47 29.23
N ARG A 174 -5.43 5.78 30.35
CA ARG A 174 -6.13 4.50 30.46
C ARG A 174 -7.58 4.57 30.00
N GLN A 175 -8.28 5.65 30.32
CA GLN A 175 -9.68 5.86 29.91
C GLN A 175 -9.82 6.25 28.43
N ASN A 176 -8.76 6.76 27.80
CA ASN A 176 -8.77 7.30 26.44
C ASN A 176 -7.93 6.45 25.47
N GLN A 177 -7.93 5.12 25.66
CA GLN A 177 -7.22 4.21 24.78
C GLN A 177 -8.02 3.89 23.50
N PRO A 178 -7.33 3.62 22.36
CA PRO A 178 -5.89 3.78 22.16
C PRO A 178 -5.49 5.25 22.14
N PHE A 179 -4.44 5.60 22.87
CA PHE A 179 -3.96 6.97 23.00
C PHE A 179 -2.90 7.26 21.93
N LYS A 180 -2.99 8.41 21.25
CA LYS A 180 -2.02 8.82 20.23
C LYS A 180 -1.14 9.95 20.76
N PHE A 181 0.17 9.80 20.60
CA PHE A 181 1.14 10.85 20.94
C PHE A 181 2.18 11.00 19.83
N SER A 182 2.97 12.08 19.89
CA SER A 182 4.00 12.36 18.90
C SER A 182 5.30 12.83 19.55
N ARG A 183 6.44 12.46 18.94
CA ARG A 183 7.76 12.97 19.26
C ARG A 183 8.41 13.45 17.97
N GLY A 184 8.58 14.77 17.84
CA GLY A 184 8.99 15.40 16.59
C GLY A 184 8.05 15.03 15.45
N LYS A 185 8.57 14.32 14.45
CA LYS A 185 7.85 13.90 13.24
C LYS A 185 7.16 12.56 13.32
N PHE A 186 7.45 11.80 14.37
CA PHE A 186 6.97 10.44 14.54
C PHE A 186 5.74 10.45 15.44
N SER A 187 4.69 9.75 14.99
CA SER A 187 3.49 9.50 15.77
C SER A 187 3.46 8.04 16.23
N PHE A 188 2.89 7.82 17.40
CA PHE A 188 2.86 6.54 18.08
C PHE A 188 1.47 6.29 18.64
N TRP A 189 1.05 5.02 18.61
CA TRP A 189 -0.06 4.53 19.40
C TRP A 189 0.45 4.05 20.76
N LEU A 190 -0.34 4.25 21.80
CA LEU A 190 -0.17 3.73 23.15
C LEU A 190 -1.45 3.02 23.57
N LEU A 191 -1.33 1.76 23.98
CA LEU A 191 -2.43 0.96 24.50
C LEU A 191 -1.93 -0.11 25.46
N GLN A 192 -2.84 -0.64 26.27
CA GLN A 192 -2.62 -1.81 27.09
C GLN A 192 -2.84 -3.07 26.27
N HIS A 193 -1.82 -3.93 26.27
CA HIS A 193 -1.89 -5.25 25.68
C HIS A 193 -1.32 -6.27 26.65
N GLN A 194 -2.10 -7.30 26.99
CA GLN A 194 -1.74 -8.31 27.99
C GLN A 194 -1.29 -7.72 29.34
N GLY A 195 -1.96 -6.65 29.78
CA GLY A 195 -1.67 -5.96 31.04
C GLY A 195 -0.45 -5.05 31.02
N VAL A 196 0.26 -4.91 29.89
CA VAL A 196 1.46 -4.08 29.74
C VAL A 196 1.18 -2.92 28.79
N TRP A 197 1.71 -1.74 29.10
CA TRP A 197 1.70 -0.60 28.18
C TRP A 197 2.60 -0.88 26.97
N ARG A 198 2.01 -0.82 25.79
CA ARG A 198 2.70 -0.97 24.50
C ARG A 198 2.59 0.30 23.71
N ALA A 199 3.74 0.78 23.23
CA ALA A 199 3.80 1.86 22.27
C ALA A 199 4.55 1.43 21.02
N PHE A 200 4.00 1.80 19.87
CA PHE A 200 4.59 1.52 18.56
C PHE A 200 4.25 2.64 17.59
N SER A 201 5.12 2.85 16.61
CA SER A 201 4.88 3.89 15.61
C SER A 201 3.57 3.66 14.86
N SER A 202 2.78 4.70 14.69
CA SER A 202 1.53 4.66 13.91
C SER A 202 1.77 4.68 12.40
N THR A 203 3.01 4.46 11.95
CA THR A 203 3.42 4.61 10.55
C THR A 203 4.36 3.47 10.18
N CYS A 204 4.00 2.73 9.12
CA CYS A 204 4.78 1.61 8.62
C CYS A 204 6.14 2.09 8.09
N PRO A 205 7.27 1.49 8.50
CA PRO A 205 8.60 1.93 8.07
C PRO A 205 8.89 1.64 6.59
N HIS A 206 8.08 0.80 5.92
CA HIS A 206 8.24 0.46 4.51
C HIS A 206 7.93 1.66 3.60
N MET A 207 6.65 2.04 3.56
CA MET A 207 6.16 3.10 2.68
C MET A 207 5.34 4.17 3.42
N LEU A 208 5.40 4.20 4.75
CA LEU A 208 4.72 5.17 5.59
C LEU A 208 3.18 5.06 5.59
N ALA A 209 2.63 3.88 5.31
CA ALA A 209 1.21 3.62 5.56
C ALA A 209 0.86 3.93 7.03
N GLU A 210 -0.24 4.63 7.29
CA GLU A 210 -0.78 4.74 8.64
C GLU A 210 -1.22 3.36 9.13
N LEU A 211 -0.75 3.01 10.32
CA LEU A 211 -1.12 1.78 11.01
C LEU A 211 -2.28 2.09 11.94
N ASP A 212 -3.39 1.38 11.77
CA ASP A 212 -4.56 1.48 12.64
C ASP A 212 -4.53 0.34 13.67
N THR A 213 -4.80 0.69 14.93
CA THR A 213 -5.00 -0.25 16.03
C THR A 213 -6.16 -1.22 15.80
N SER A 214 -7.14 -0.88 14.94
CA SER A 214 -8.21 -1.80 14.53
C SER A 214 -7.70 -3.02 13.76
N HIS A 215 -6.47 -2.96 13.23
CA HIS A 215 -5.78 -4.07 12.56
C HIS A 215 -4.82 -4.85 13.48
N ILE A 216 -4.95 -4.69 14.81
CA ILE A 216 -4.24 -5.55 15.75
C ILE A 216 -4.93 -6.92 15.80
N ASN A 217 -4.18 -7.98 15.50
CA ASN A 217 -4.61 -9.37 15.63
C ASN A 217 -3.57 -10.17 16.42
N GLY A 218 -3.97 -10.62 17.62
CA GLY A 218 -3.05 -11.17 18.61
C GLY A 218 -2.02 -10.12 19.01
N ASP A 219 -0.74 -10.44 18.83
CA ASP A 219 0.37 -9.55 19.20
C ASP A 219 0.88 -8.67 18.05
N HIS A 220 0.18 -8.66 16.90
CA HIS A 220 0.68 -8.01 15.69
C HIS A 220 -0.28 -6.95 15.15
N VAL A 221 0.26 -5.81 14.73
CA VAL A 221 -0.45 -4.83 13.87
C VAL A 221 -0.09 -5.10 12.41
N GLU A 222 -1.09 -5.08 11.53
CA GLU A 222 -0.92 -5.32 10.09
C GLU A 222 -0.96 -4.02 9.27
N CYS A 223 0.00 -3.86 8.36
CA CYS A 223 0.05 -2.75 7.41
C CYS A 223 -1.02 -2.94 6.32
N PRO A 224 -1.91 -1.95 6.08
CA PRO A 224 -2.99 -2.10 5.10
C PRO A 224 -2.50 -2.13 3.65
N TRP A 225 -1.30 -1.64 3.37
CA TRP A 225 -0.79 -1.55 1.99
C TRP A 225 -0.08 -2.83 1.53
N HIS A 226 0.71 -3.46 2.40
CA HIS A 226 1.61 -4.57 2.03
C HIS A 226 1.48 -5.80 2.94
N GLY A 227 0.55 -5.78 3.90
CA GLY A 227 0.33 -6.89 4.82
C GLY A 227 1.51 -7.20 5.74
N TYR A 228 2.50 -6.30 5.86
CA TYR A 228 3.57 -6.48 6.85
C TYR A 228 2.99 -6.45 8.26
N ARG A 229 3.33 -7.49 9.02
CA ARG A 229 2.84 -7.71 10.37
C ARG A 229 3.98 -7.49 11.35
N PHE A 230 3.76 -6.57 12.27
CA PHE A 230 4.75 -6.14 13.24
C PHE A 230 4.28 -6.48 14.64
N ARG A 231 5.15 -7.09 15.44
CA ARG A 231 4.84 -7.29 16.85
C ARG A 231 4.78 -5.93 17.56
N ILE A 232 3.74 -5.72 18.37
CA ILE A 232 3.53 -4.44 19.05
C ILE A 232 4.38 -4.28 20.32
N ASP A 233 5.09 -5.33 20.74
CA ASP A 233 5.96 -5.31 21.91
C ASP A 233 7.37 -4.80 21.62
N ASP A 234 7.96 -5.20 20.49
CA ASP A 234 9.35 -4.89 20.12
C ASP A 234 9.53 -4.38 18.68
N GLY A 235 8.43 -4.32 17.92
CA GLY A 235 8.37 -3.81 16.56
C GLY A 235 8.86 -4.77 15.48
N THR A 236 9.29 -5.99 15.82
CA THR A 236 9.83 -6.95 14.84
C THR A 236 8.79 -7.31 13.79
N CYS A 237 9.20 -7.27 12.52
CA CYS A 237 8.36 -7.69 11.39
C CYS A 237 8.54 -9.19 11.14
N GLN A 238 7.46 -9.91 10.83
CA GLN A 238 7.50 -11.36 10.57
C GLN A 238 8.46 -11.80 9.44
N ASN A 239 8.91 -10.87 8.59
CA ASN A 239 9.84 -11.14 7.48
C ASN A 239 11.26 -10.58 7.71
N ASP A 240 11.54 -10.04 8.90
CA ASP A 240 12.82 -9.45 9.32
C ASP A 240 13.38 -8.30 8.45
N ARG A 241 12.59 -7.77 7.50
CA ARG A 241 13.03 -6.67 6.62
C ARG A 241 12.84 -5.29 7.23
N TRP A 242 11.91 -5.20 8.18
CA TRP A 242 11.41 -3.95 8.71
C TRP A 242 11.26 -4.06 10.22
N ARG A 243 11.31 -2.92 10.91
CA ARG A 243 11.05 -2.86 12.34
C ARG A 243 10.31 -1.58 12.69
N LEU A 244 9.22 -1.68 13.44
CA LEU A 244 8.56 -0.51 14.01
C LEU A 244 9.39 0.05 15.16
N ALA A 245 9.40 1.38 15.26
CA ALA A 245 9.89 2.03 16.46
C ALA A 245 8.89 1.79 17.60
N CYS A 246 9.36 1.18 18.69
CA CYS A 246 8.58 0.84 19.88
C CYS A 246 9.24 1.46 21.11
N PRO A 247 8.92 2.72 21.47
CA PRO A 247 9.49 3.34 22.66
C PRO A 247 9.02 2.59 23.91
N ARG A 248 9.92 2.46 24.89
CA ARG A 248 9.57 1.86 26.18
C ARG A 248 8.66 2.82 26.93
N ILE A 249 7.62 2.29 27.57
CA ILE A 249 6.74 3.06 28.44
C ILE A 249 7.11 2.78 29.90
N GLU A 250 7.36 3.85 30.64
CA GLU A 250 7.64 3.81 32.07
C GLU A 250 6.52 4.49 32.84
N GLU A 251 6.18 3.93 34.00
CA GLU A 251 5.20 4.49 34.92
C GLU A 251 5.93 4.99 36.17
N SER A 252 5.71 6.26 36.53
CA SER A 252 6.30 6.85 37.73
C SER A 252 5.38 7.92 38.28
N GLY A 253 5.06 7.83 39.58
CA GLY A 253 4.22 8.83 40.27
C GLY A 253 2.81 8.98 39.67
N GLY A 254 2.23 7.91 39.11
CA GLY A 254 0.91 7.94 38.46
C GLY A 254 0.90 8.58 37.06
N ARG A 255 2.07 8.76 36.44
CA ARG A 255 2.23 9.33 35.10
C ARG A 255 2.96 8.35 34.19
N LEU A 256 2.72 8.47 32.88
CA LEU A 256 3.38 7.66 31.86
C LEU A 256 4.43 8.48 31.11
N PHE A 257 5.58 7.86 30.87
CA PHE A 257 6.70 8.43 30.12
C PHE A 257 7.07 7.53 28.95
N ALA A 258 7.27 8.11 27.76
CA ALA A 258 7.82 7.40 26.61
C ALA A 258 9.33 7.63 26.50
N CYS A 259 10.09 6.53 26.53
CA CYS A 259 11.55 6.50 26.41
C CYS A 259 11.94 5.97 25.01
N PHE A 260 12.60 6.81 24.22
CA PHE A 260 13.06 6.50 22.87
C PHE A 260 14.51 6.02 22.96
N GLN A 261 14.76 4.77 22.56
CA GLN A 261 16.11 4.19 22.48
C GLN A 261 16.63 4.27 21.04
#